data_AF-A0A4R0KCG2-F1
#
_entry.id   AF-A0A4R0KCG2-F1
#
_cell.length_a   1.000
_cell.length_b   1.000
_cell.length_c   1.000
_cell.angle_alpha   90.00
_cell.angle_beta   90.00
_cell.angle_gamma   90.00
#
_symmetry.space_group_name_H-M   'P 1'
#
loop_
_entity.id
_entity.type
_entity.pdbx_description
1 polymer ?
#
loop_
_entity_poly.entity_id
_entity_poly.type
_entity_poly.pdbx_seq_one_letter_code
_entity_poly.pdbx_strand_id
1 'polypeptide(L)'
;MQTWAELFPQLHAPDYWPWGELDVRYSTEEPADQLISNVHVIGRADGGIVVCSNDLGWRFLPGGTREPEETIEQLVGRELLEEAGARLTGPLTWLGAHRAEHRRPAPYRPHLPHPISYWATVAADIVVDAQPTNPDDGEQVVEVLVLPPDEAIAYLDAKADGGMMGTQVRLAQAMGLV
;
A
#
# COMPACT_ATOMS: atom_id res chain seq x y z
N MET A 1 -13.40 -4.19 24.81
CA MET A 1 -12.14 -4.04 24.07
C MET A 1 -12.29 -2.81 23.20
N GLN A 2 -11.25 -1.99 23.10
CA GLN A 2 -11.24 -0.89 22.14
C GLN A 2 -11.15 -1.43 20.72
N THR A 3 -11.83 -0.78 19.79
CA THR A 3 -11.78 -1.05 18.34
C THR A 3 -10.54 -0.40 17.72
N TRP A 4 -10.15 -0.84 16.52
CA TRP A 4 -9.05 -0.21 15.78
C TRP A 4 -9.32 1.26 15.46
N ALA A 5 -10.58 1.62 15.22
CA ALA A 5 -10.99 3.02 15.04
C ALA A 5 -10.79 3.87 16.30
N GLU A 6 -10.91 3.30 17.50
CA GLU A 6 -10.64 4.01 18.75
C GLU A 6 -9.13 4.16 19.03
N LEU A 7 -8.32 3.18 18.60
CA LEU A 7 -6.86 3.20 18.77
C LEU A 7 -6.15 4.05 17.70
N PHE A 8 -6.68 4.08 16.48
CA PHE A 8 -6.13 4.82 15.32
C PHE A 8 -7.17 5.78 14.74
N PRO A 9 -7.68 6.75 15.53
CA PRO A 9 -8.81 7.60 15.12
C PRO A 9 -8.49 8.47 13.89
N GLN A 10 -7.24 8.86 13.70
CA GLN A 10 -6.80 9.66 12.55
C GLN A 10 -6.82 8.86 11.25
N LEU A 11 -6.41 7.59 11.29
CA LEU A 11 -6.46 6.70 10.13
C LEU A 11 -7.91 6.43 9.70
N HIS A 12 -8.80 6.23 10.67
CA HIS A 12 -10.22 5.92 10.41
C HIS A 12 -11.11 7.15 10.20
N ALA A 13 -10.57 8.36 10.33
CA ALA A 13 -11.28 9.58 10.04
C ALA A 13 -11.57 9.68 8.53
N PRO A 14 -12.72 10.24 8.12
CA PRO A 14 -12.94 10.63 6.73
C PRO A 14 -11.91 11.68 6.31
N ASP A 15 -11.38 11.55 5.10
CA ASP A 15 -10.46 12.51 4.50
C ASP A 15 -10.75 12.70 3.01
N TYR A 16 -10.11 13.69 2.40
CA TYR A 16 -10.22 13.99 0.98
C TYR A 16 -8.86 13.94 0.30
N TRP A 17 -8.71 13.09 -0.71
CA TRP A 17 -7.49 12.97 -1.51
C TRP A 17 -7.58 13.89 -2.74
N PRO A 18 -6.87 15.04 -2.76
CA PRO A 18 -7.10 16.10 -3.75
C PRO A 18 -6.66 15.71 -5.17
N TRP A 19 -5.60 14.93 -5.32
CA TRP A 19 -5.08 14.56 -6.65
C TRP A 19 -6.06 13.72 -7.48
N GLY A 20 -6.82 12.86 -6.81
CA GLY A 20 -7.82 11.97 -7.40
C GLY A 20 -9.25 12.49 -7.30
N GLU A 21 -9.48 13.56 -6.54
CA GLU A 21 -10.81 14.04 -6.13
C GLU A 21 -11.66 12.95 -5.47
N LEU A 22 -11.12 12.35 -4.40
CA LEU A 22 -11.72 11.19 -3.73
C LEU A 22 -12.06 11.50 -2.28
N ASP A 23 -13.25 11.11 -1.85
CA ASP A 23 -13.55 10.98 -0.42
C ASP A 23 -13.07 9.61 0.06
N VAL A 24 -12.19 9.57 1.05
CA VAL A 24 -11.56 8.34 1.52
C VAL A 24 -11.92 8.05 2.98
N ARG A 25 -12.10 6.77 3.31
CA ARG A 25 -12.26 6.31 4.69
C ARG A 25 -11.64 4.94 4.88
N TYR A 26 -10.77 4.82 5.88
CA TYR A 26 -10.12 3.55 6.20
C TYR A 26 -11.03 2.61 7.02
N SER A 27 -10.96 1.32 6.71
CA SER A 27 -11.54 0.23 7.50
C SER A 27 -10.61 -0.98 7.49
N THR A 28 -10.70 -1.80 8.53
CA THR A 28 -10.05 -3.13 8.56
C THR A 28 -10.94 -4.21 7.94
N GLU A 29 -12.16 -3.89 7.53
CA GLU A 29 -13.04 -4.81 6.81
C GLU A 29 -12.55 -5.07 5.38
N GLU A 30 -12.53 -6.33 4.98
CA GLU A 30 -12.13 -6.73 3.64
C GLU A 30 -13.30 -6.51 2.65
N PRO A 31 -13.11 -5.72 1.58
CA PRO A 31 -14.12 -5.51 0.56
C PRO A 31 -14.20 -6.71 -0.39
N ALA A 32 -15.19 -6.72 -1.28
CA ALA A 32 -15.20 -7.68 -2.37
C ALA A 32 -14.01 -7.42 -3.32
N ASP A 33 -13.34 -8.50 -3.76
CA ASP A 33 -12.12 -8.47 -4.58
C ASP A 33 -12.22 -7.52 -5.78
N GLN A 34 -13.33 -7.55 -6.51
CA GLN A 34 -13.54 -6.73 -7.72
C GLN A 34 -13.59 -5.22 -7.45
N LEU A 35 -13.68 -4.79 -6.19
CA LEU A 35 -13.64 -3.38 -5.81
C LEU A 35 -12.22 -2.91 -5.45
N ILE A 36 -11.24 -3.80 -5.32
CA ILE A 36 -9.85 -3.45 -5.01
C ILE A 36 -9.17 -2.98 -6.30
N SER A 37 -8.79 -1.71 -6.33
CA SER A 37 -8.08 -1.10 -7.46
C SER A 37 -6.58 -1.02 -7.25
N ASN A 38 -6.13 -0.99 -5.99
CA ASN A 38 -4.75 -0.79 -5.61
C ASN A 38 -4.40 -1.62 -4.38
N VAL A 39 -3.15 -2.07 -4.31
CA VAL A 39 -2.62 -2.80 -3.16
C VAL A 39 -1.21 -2.31 -2.87
N HIS A 40 -0.95 -1.93 -1.62
CA HIS A 40 0.40 -1.75 -1.09
C HIS A 40 0.74 -2.87 -0.11
N VAL A 41 2.03 -3.18 0.00
CA VAL A 41 2.52 -4.36 0.70
C VAL A 41 3.46 -3.92 1.82
N ILE A 42 3.11 -4.30 3.05
CA ILE A 42 4.07 -4.33 4.16
C ILE A 42 4.89 -5.61 3.99
N GLY A 43 5.96 -5.50 3.20
CA GLY A 43 6.83 -6.62 2.86
C GLY A 43 7.81 -6.92 3.99
N ARG A 44 7.62 -8.06 4.66
CA ARG A 44 8.47 -8.56 5.74
C ARG A 44 9.64 -9.32 5.15
N ALA A 45 10.83 -8.75 5.25
CA ALA A 45 12.09 -9.37 4.84
C ALA A 45 12.95 -9.65 6.07
N ASP A 46 14.05 -10.40 5.89
CA ASP A 46 15.04 -10.54 6.95
C ASP A 46 15.60 -9.17 7.34
N GLY A 47 15.52 -8.84 8.63
CA GLY A 47 15.93 -7.53 9.16
C GLY A 47 14.86 -6.44 9.21
N GLY A 48 13.66 -6.64 8.63
CA GLY A 48 12.56 -5.69 8.82
C GLY A 48 11.56 -5.57 7.66
N ILE A 49 11.13 -4.33 7.40
CA ILE A 49 10.12 -3.97 6.40
C ILE A 49 10.78 -3.32 5.20
N VAL A 50 10.38 -3.73 4.00
CA VAL A 50 10.81 -3.10 2.75
C VAL A 50 10.09 -1.77 2.56
N VAL A 51 10.87 -0.73 2.31
CA VAL A 51 10.40 0.60 1.90
C VAL A 51 11.18 1.08 0.68
N CYS A 52 10.51 1.84 -0.19
CA CYS A 52 11.08 2.37 -1.41
C CYS A 52 11.08 3.90 -1.41
N SER A 53 11.93 4.49 -2.25
CA SER A 53 11.75 5.87 -2.71
C SER A 53 11.97 6.01 -4.21
N ASN A 54 11.32 7.00 -4.80
CA ASN A 54 11.41 7.30 -6.23
C ASN A 54 12.20 8.58 -6.52
N ASP A 55 12.44 8.84 -7.80
CA ASP A 55 13.18 10.02 -8.31
C ASP A 55 12.49 11.37 -8.02
N LEU A 56 11.21 11.36 -7.66
CA LEU A 56 10.45 12.52 -7.18
C LEU A 56 10.63 12.74 -5.66
N GLY A 57 11.34 11.85 -4.98
CA GLY A 57 11.62 11.91 -3.55
C GLY A 57 10.44 11.47 -2.69
N TRP A 58 9.49 10.72 -3.24
CA TRP A 58 8.42 10.08 -2.47
C TRP A 58 8.98 8.87 -1.71
N ARG A 59 8.34 8.52 -0.60
CA ARG A 59 8.70 7.37 0.22
C ARG A 59 7.47 6.53 0.46
N PHE A 60 7.54 5.24 0.15
CA PHE A 60 6.37 4.40 0.08
C PHE A 60 6.67 2.93 0.39
N LEU A 61 5.61 2.18 0.63
CA LEU A 61 5.60 0.72 0.64
C LEU A 61 5.38 0.25 -0.80
N PRO A 62 6.05 -0.80 -1.29
CA PRO A 62 5.84 -1.31 -2.65
C PRO A 62 4.37 -1.63 -2.92
N GLY A 63 3.89 -1.34 -4.12
CA GLY A 63 2.52 -1.59 -4.54
C GLY A 63 2.05 -0.64 -5.61
N GLY A 64 0.89 -0.94 -6.17
CA GLY A 64 0.40 -0.13 -7.29
C GLY A 64 -1.01 -0.49 -7.71
N THR A 65 -1.26 -0.35 -9.00
CA THR A 65 -2.60 -0.43 -9.58
C THR A 65 -2.83 -1.80 -10.20
N ARG A 66 -4.03 -2.34 -10.01
CA ARG A 66 -4.45 -3.60 -10.62
C ARG A 66 -4.54 -3.46 -12.15
N GLU A 67 -3.87 -4.33 -12.88
CA GLU A 67 -4.03 -4.47 -14.32
C GLU A 67 -5.23 -5.35 -14.69
N PRO A 68 -5.72 -5.30 -15.94
CA PRO A 68 -6.83 -6.13 -16.37
C PRO A 68 -6.59 -7.61 -16.08
N GLU A 69 -7.61 -8.28 -15.53
CA GLU A 69 -7.62 -9.72 -15.27
C GLU A 69 -6.61 -10.21 -14.21
N GLU A 70 -5.82 -9.33 -13.58
CA GLU A 70 -4.93 -9.72 -12.48
C GLU A 70 -5.72 -10.20 -11.27
N THR A 71 -5.25 -11.25 -10.59
CA THR A 71 -5.60 -11.50 -9.19
C THR A 71 -4.83 -10.55 -8.27
N ILE A 72 -5.26 -10.40 -7.01
CA ILE A 72 -4.54 -9.61 -6.02
C ILE A 72 -3.11 -10.13 -5.80
N GLU A 73 -2.91 -11.45 -5.83
CA GLU A 73 -1.59 -12.06 -5.69
C GLU A 73 -0.68 -11.77 -6.89
N GLN A 74 -1.24 -11.75 -8.12
CA GLN A 74 -0.49 -11.39 -9.32
C GLN A 74 -0.08 -9.92 -9.32
N LEU A 75 -1.00 -9.03 -8.98
CA LEU A 75 -0.72 -7.60 -8.79
C LEU A 75 0.43 -7.42 -7.80
N VAL A 76 0.30 -7.99 -6.60
CA VAL A 76 1.34 -7.85 -5.55
C VAL A 76 2.68 -8.41 -6.02
N GLY A 77 2.69 -9.59 -6.66
CA GLY A 77 3.91 -10.19 -7.17
C GLY A 77 4.62 -9.33 -8.23
N ARG A 78 3.84 -8.70 -9.13
CA ARG A 78 4.36 -7.79 -10.15
C ARG A 78 4.95 -6.52 -9.51
N GLU A 79 4.18 -5.83 -8.67
CA GLU A 79 4.63 -4.57 -8.05
C GLU A 79 5.85 -4.78 -7.14
N LEU A 80 5.91 -5.89 -6.39
CA LEU A 80 7.10 -6.23 -5.60
C LEU A 80 8.35 -6.40 -6.46
N LEU A 81 8.22 -7.00 -7.64
CA LEU A 81 9.33 -7.16 -8.57
C LEU A 81 9.72 -5.80 -9.19
N GLU A 82 8.72 -5.04 -9.62
CA GLU A 82 8.89 -3.76 -10.31
C GLU A 82 9.54 -2.71 -9.41
N GLU A 83 9.08 -2.57 -8.18
CA GLU A 83 9.46 -1.49 -7.29
C GLU A 83 10.48 -1.88 -6.23
N ALA A 84 10.59 -3.17 -5.87
CA ALA A 84 11.49 -3.61 -4.81
C ALA A 84 12.50 -4.68 -5.24
N GLY A 85 12.39 -5.23 -6.45
CA GLY A 85 13.18 -6.41 -6.84
C GLY A 85 12.93 -7.60 -5.89
N ALA A 86 11.70 -7.70 -5.38
CA ALA A 86 11.30 -8.64 -4.35
C ALA A 86 10.30 -9.67 -4.86
N ARG A 87 10.18 -10.78 -4.13
CA ARG A 87 9.19 -11.83 -4.40
C ARG A 87 8.55 -12.34 -3.12
N LEU A 88 7.28 -12.74 -3.24
CA LEU A 88 6.53 -13.39 -2.16
C LEU A 88 7.18 -14.71 -1.75
N THR A 89 7.22 -14.97 -0.45
CA THR A 89 7.61 -16.25 0.16
C THR A 89 6.54 -16.82 1.09
N GLY A 90 5.44 -16.10 1.28
CA GLY A 90 4.32 -16.50 2.13
C GLY A 90 2.99 -15.91 1.64
N PRO A 91 1.88 -16.22 2.33
CA PRO A 91 0.55 -15.74 1.95
C PRO A 91 0.37 -14.25 2.23
N LEU A 92 -0.54 -13.62 1.49
CA LEU A 92 -1.00 -12.27 1.79
C LEU A 92 -1.92 -12.29 3.03
N THR A 93 -1.65 -11.38 3.96
CA THR A 93 -2.48 -11.18 5.16
C THR A 93 -3.12 -9.80 5.10
N TRP A 94 -4.45 -9.75 5.12
CA TRP A 94 -5.21 -8.49 5.07
C TRP A 94 -4.91 -7.60 6.29
N LEU A 95 -4.65 -6.31 6.04
CA LEU A 95 -4.57 -5.28 7.09
C LEU A 95 -5.82 -4.40 7.09
N GLY A 96 -6.21 -3.90 5.92
CA GLY A 96 -7.32 -2.98 5.75
C GLY A 96 -7.21 -2.21 4.44
N ALA A 97 -8.18 -1.32 4.20
CA ALA A 97 -8.24 -0.52 2.99
C ALA A 97 -8.91 0.83 3.20
N HIS A 98 -8.52 1.79 2.37
CA HIS A 98 -9.31 2.99 2.16
C HIS A 98 -10.42 2.68 1.15
N ARG A 99 -11.67 2.83 1.56
CA ARG A 99 -12.79 2.99 0.61
C ARG A 99 -12.65 4.37 0.00
N ALA A 100 -12.44 4.44 -1.32
CA ALA A 100 -12.33 5.67 -2.07
C ALA A 100 -13.60 5.88 -2.91
N GLU A 101 -14.30 6.99 -2.67
CA GLU A 101 -15.46 7.41 -3.43
C GLU A 101 -15.08 8.50 -4.42
N HIS A 102 -15.27 8.20 -5.71
CA HIS A 102 -14.80 9.01 -6.81
C HIS A 102 -15.79 10.12 -7.13
N ARG A 103 -15.34 11.38 -7.08
CA ARG A 103 -16.15 12.52 -7.51
C ARG A 103 -16.11 12.75 -9.02
N ARG A 104 -15.08 12.24 -9.69
CA ARG A 104 -14.94 12.31 -11.15
C ARG A 104 -15.99 11.44 -11.85
N PRO A 105 -16.46 11.83 -13.04
CA PRO A 105 -17.52 11.13 -13.75
C PRO A 105 -17.11 9.77 -14.33
N ALA A 106 -15.80 9.47 -14.39
CA ALA A 106 -15.23 8.26 -14.96
C ALA A 106 -14.03 7.78 -14.13
N PRO A 107 -13.69 6.48 -14.16
CA PRO A 107 -12.51 5.96 -13.47
C PRO A 107 -11.22 6.50 -14.08
N TYR A 108 -10.14 6.41 -13.31
CA TYR A 108 -8.77 6.74 -13.77
C TYR A 108 -8.33 5.86 -14.95
N ARG A 109 -8.63 4.55 -14.90
CA ARG A 109 -8.46 3.61 -16.01
C ARG A 109 -9.76 2.85 -16.27
N PRO A 110 -10.12 2.50 -17.52
CA PRO A 110 -11.45 1.98 -17.86
C PRO A 110 -11.87 0.69 -17.15
N HIS A 111 -10.92 -0.14 -16.74
CA HIS A 111 -11.17 -1.42 -16.05
C HIS A 111 -11.27 -1.30 -14.53
N LEU A 112 -10.94 -0.14 -13.95
CA LEU A 112 -10.97 0.05 -12.51
C LEU A 112 -12.39 0.29 -12.00
N PRO A 113 -12.71 -0.16 -10.78
CA PRO A 113 -14.03 0.00 -10.20
C PRO A 113 -14.38 1.48 -9.97
N HIS A 114 -15.63 1.83 -10.27
CA HIS A 114 -16.19 3.18 -10.15
C HIS A 114 -17.69 3.08 -9.85
N PRO A 115 -18.29 4.00 -9.05
CA PRO A 115 -17.68 5.17 -8.42
C PRO A 115 -16.97 4.87 -7.10
N ILE A 116 -16.88 3.60 -6.70
CA ILE A 116 -16.24 3.17 -5.45
C ILE A 116 -15.11 2.22 -5.79
N SER A 117 -13.92 2.51 -5.26
CA SER A 117 -12.79 1.59 -5.27
C SER A 117 -12.21 1.43 -3.86
N TYR A 118 -11.32 0.46 -3.69
CA TYR A 118 -10.59 0.22 -2.45
C TYR A 118 -9.10 0.20 -2.71
N TRP A 119 -8.36 0.89 -1.85
CA TRP A 119 -6.90 0.90 -1.81
C TRP A 119 -6.45 0.10 -0.60
N ALA A 120 -6.05 -1.14 -0.86
CA ALA A 120 -5.74 -2.10 0.17
C ALA A 120 -4.29 -1.98 0.64
N THR A 121 -4.09 -2.42 1.87
CA THR A 121 -2.78 -2.73 2.42
C THR A 121 -2.81 -4.16 2.92
N VAL A 122 -1.78 -4.92 2.57
CA VAL A 122 -1.58 -6.30 3.02
C VAL A 122 -0.19 -6.45 3.62
N ALA A 123 -0.02 -7.42 4.51
CA ALA A 123 1.29 -7.86 4.98
C ALA A 123 1.65 -9.19 4.32
N ALA A 124 2.92 -9.38 3.98
CA ALA A 124 3.40 -10.64 3.41
C ALA A 124 4.88 -10.87 3.72
N ASP A 125 5.28 -12.14 3.82
CA ASP A 125 6.70 -12.49 3.83
C ASP A 125 7.27 -12.41 2.41
N ILE A 126 8.42 -11.76 2.28
CA ILE A 126 9.10 -11.54 1.02
C ILE A 126 10.61 -11.75 1.16
N VAL A 127 11.28 -11.83 0.02
CA VAL A 127 12.73 -11.68 -0.08
C VAL A 127 13.06 -10.68 -1.17
N VAL A 128 14.01 -9.79 -0.88
CA VAL A 128 14.61 -8.86 -1.84
C VAL A 128 15.87 -9.54 -2.39
N ASP A 129 15.82 -10.04 -3.63
CA ASP A 129 16.93 -10.76 -4.26
C ASP A 129 17.31 -10.24 -5.65
N ALA A 130 16.69 -9.14 -6.08
CA ALA A 130 17.00 -8.42 -7.32
C ALA A 130 16.99 -6.90 -7.12
N GLN A 131 17.35 -6.17 -8.18
CA GLN A 131 17.07 -4.74 -8.28
C GLN A 131 15.64 -4.53 -8.80
N PRO A 132 14.97 -3.39 -8.47
CA PRO A 132 13.70 -3.03 -9.09
C PRO A 132 13.83 -3.02 -10.61
N THR A 133 12.81 -3.52 -11.32
CA THR A 133 12.84 -3.55 -12.79
C THR A 133 12.51 -2.20 -13.42
N ASN A 134 11.85 -1.29 -12.68
CA ASN A 134 11.53 0.08 -13.10
C ASN A 134 10.98 0.16 -14.54
N PRO A 135 9.75 -0.34 -14.79
CA PRO A 135 9.15 -0.22 -16.11
C PRO A 135 9.00 1.25 -16.53
N ASP A 136 9.05 1.53 -17.84
CA ASP A 136 9.05 2.90 -18.39
C ASP A 136 7.78 3.71 -18.05
N ASP A 137 6.67 3.03 -17.80
CA ASP A 137 5.37 3.60 -17.46
C ASP A 137 5.02 3.54 -15.96
N GLY A 138 5.95 3.06 -15.13
CA GLY A 138 5.82 2.97 -13.67
C GLY A 138 6.61 4.02 -12.90
N GLU A 139 6.52 3.96 -11.57
CA GLU A 139 7.36 4.77 -10.68
C GLU A 139 8.83 4.41 -10.85
N GLN A 140 9.69 5.44 -10.87
CA GLN A 140 11.13 5.25 -11.03
C GLN A 140 11.79 5.12 -9.66
N VAL A 141 11.91 3.90 -9.16
CA VAL A 141 12.52 3.61 -7.85
C VAL A 141 14.03 3.83 -7.91
N VAL A 142 14.51 4.65 -6.97
CA VAL A 142 15.92 5.00 -6.82
C VAL A 142 16.57 4.40 -5.57
N GLU A 143 15.76 3.94 -4.61
CA GLU A 143 16.24 3.32 -3.38
C GLU A 143 15.24 2.27 -2.87
N VAL A 144 15.77 1.11 -2.46
CA VAL A 144 15.04 0.05 -1.76
C VAL A 144 15.78 -0.23 -0.46
N LEU A 145 15.12 -0.08 0.68
CA LEU A 145 15.68 -0.33 2.01
C LEU A 145 14.90 -1.40 2.73
N VAL A 146 15.59 -2.21 3.53
CA VAL A 146 14.99 -3.07 4.56
C VAL A 146 15.30 -2.43 5.91
N LEU A 147 14.27 -1.94 6.60
CA LEU A 147 14.42 -1.21 7.86
C LEU A 147 13.65 -1.88 8.99
N PRO A 148 14.15 -1.87 10.24
CA PRO A 148 13.35 -2.23 11.40
C PRO A 148 12.02 -1.46 11.42
N PRO A 149 10.92 -2.03 11.94
CA PRO A 149 9.60 -1.42 11.84
C PRO A 149 9.52 0.05 12.28
N ASP A 150 10.15 0.42 13.39
CA ASP A 150 10.15 1.80 13.90
C ASP A 150 10.94 2.76 12.98
N GLU A 151 12.00 2.28 12.35
CA GLU A 151 12.79 3.03 11.37
C GLU A 151 12.06 3.16 10.03
N ALA A 152 11.36 2.11 9.58
CA ALA A 152 10.49 2.16 8.40
C ALA A 152 9.37 3.20 8.59
N ILE A 153 8.74 3.23 9.78
CA ILE A 153 7.75 4.23 10.15
C ILE A 153 8.34 5.64 10.08
N ALA A 154 9.51 5.86 10.70
CA ALA A 154 10.18 7.16 10.67
C ALA A 154 10.58 7.58 9.25
N TYR A 155 11.01 6.62 8.41
CA TYR A 155 11.34 6.85 7.02
C TYR A 155 10.12 7.32 6.23
N LEU A 156 8.99 6.62 6.36
CA LEU A 156 7.73 6.93 5.67
C LEU A 156 7.13 8.28 6.14
N ASP A 157 7.20 8.59 7.44
CA ASP A 157 6.64 9.82 8.01
C ASP A 157 7.46 11.09 7.71
N ALA A 158 8.75 10.95 7.36
CA ALA A 158 9.63 12.09 7.15
C ALA A 158 9.31 12.93 5.91
N LYS A 159 8.32 12.52 5.10
CA LYS A 159 7.81 13.27 3.95
C LYS A 159 6.34 13.68 4.18
N ALA A 160 6.05 14.94 3.86
CA ALA A 160 4.83 15.66 4.30
C ALA A 160 3.57 15.33 3.48
N ASP A 161 3.71 14.51 2.45
CA ASP A 161 2.69 14.13 1.46
C ASP A 161 1.72 13.04 1.94
N GLY A 162 1.80 12.68 3.22
CA GLY A 162 0.73 12.00 3.95
C GLY A 162 1.19 10.72 4.61
N GLY A 163 1.61 10.81 5.88
CA GLY A 163 2.03 9.71 6.78
C GLY A 163 1.00 8.60 7.04
N MET A 164 0.12 8.32 6.08
CA MET A 164 -0.80 7.20 6.04
C MET A 164 -0.04 5.87 6.05
N MET A 165 0.98 5.69 5.20
CA MET A 165 1.70 4.41 5.14
C MET A 165 2.45 4.12 6.45
N GLY A 166 3.10 5.10 7.06
CA GLY A 166 3.70 4.95 8.40
C GLY A 166 2.66 4.59 9.46
N THR A 167 1.47 5.18 9.40
CA THR A 167 0.34 4.82 10.28
C THR A 167 -0.20 3.40 10.02
N GLN A 168 -0.21 2.93 8.77
CA GLN A 168 -0.57 1.55 8.44
C GLN A 168 0.46 0.55 8.98
N VAL A 169 1.76 0.87 8.95
CA VAL A 169 2.79 0.04 9.60
C VAL A 169 2.61 -0.01 11.12
N ARG A 170 2.26 1.11 11.78
CA ARG A 170 1.90 1.12 13.21
C ARG A 170 0.69 0.25 13.52
N LEU A 171 -0.34 0.29 12.66
CA LEU A 171 -1.50 -0.60 12.80
C LEU A 171 -1.08 -2.06 12.66
N ALA A 172 -0.23 -2.39 11.68
CA ALA A 172 0.29 -3.74 11.50
C ALA A 172 1.07 -4.23 12.73
N GLN A 173 1.92 -3.39 13.34
CA GLN A 173 2.60 -3.70 14.61
C GLN A 173 1.59 -3.98 15.72
N ALA A 174 0.57 -3.13 15.89
CA ALA A 174 -0.46 -3.31 16.91
C ALA A 174 -1.30 -4.58 16.71
N MET A 175 -1.46 -5.02 15.46
CA MET A 175 -2.12 -6.27 15.08
C MET A 175 -1.21 -7.51 15.17
N GLY A 176 0.08 -7.33 15.46
CA GLY A 176 1.06 -8.43 15.50
C GLY A 176 1.40 -9.00 14.13
N LEU A 177 1.30 -8.19 13.08
CA LEU A 177 1.59 -8.60 11.70
C LEU A 177 3.04 -8.32 11.29
N VAL A 178 3.76 -7.49 12.05
CA VAL A 178 5.19 -7.14 11.88
C VAL A 178 5.92 -7.15 13.22
#